data_AF-A0A5B7BME0-F1
#
_entry.id   AF-A0A5B7BME0-F1
#
_cell.length_a   1.000
_cell.length_b   1.000
_cell.length_c   1.000
_cell.angle_alpha   90.00
_cell.angle_beta   90.00
_cell.angle_gamma   90.00
#
_symmetry.space_group_name_H-M   'P 1'
#
loop_
_entity.id
_entity.type
_entity.pdbx_description
1 polymer ?
#
loop_
_entity_poly.entity_id
_entity_poly.type
_entity_poly.pdbx_seq_one_letter_code
_entity_poly.pdbx_strand_id
1 'polypeptide(L)'
;CVWEEVAQNKKLNKYNHTIIDQQFASYQADGLKRFNASDPNKILPSYVPEGSFIARAHTPMSNLFSCLWFNEVDRFTPRDQLSFAYTYHKLRRMNPGKPFYLNMFKDCERRTIAKLFRHRSEERRNIPRHATE
;
A
#
# COMPACT_ATOMS: atom_id res chain seq x y z
N CYS A 1 6.14 -9.59 -5.17
CA CYS A 1 6.33 -8.63 -6.28
C CYS A 1 4.96 -8.17 -6.81
N VAL A 2 4.83 -7.02 -7.49
CA VAL A 2 3.54 -6.53 -8.01
C VAL A 2 2.87 -7.56 -8.94
N TRP A 3 3.65 -8.28 -9.76
CA TRP A 3 3.15 -9.36 -10.63
C TRP A 3 2.47 -10.49 -9.86
N GLU A 4 3.04 -10.89 -8.73
CA GLU A 4 2.46 -11.92 -7.86
C GLU A 4 1.20 -11.41 -7.17
N GLU A 5 1.21 -10.13 -6.74
CA GLU A 5 0.04 -9.51 -6.11
C GLU A 5 -1.13 -9.36 -7.10
N VAL A 6 -0.86 -9.04 -8.37
CA VAL A 6 -1.88 -9.04 -9.45
C VAL A 6 -2.53 -10.41 -9.59
N ALA A 7 -1.71 -11.47 -9.71
CA ALA A 7 -2.21 -12.84 -9.82
C ALA A 7 -3.02 -13.26 -8.58
N GLN A 8 -2.55 -12.89 -7.39
CA GLN A 8 -3.21 -13.18 -6.13
C GLN A 8 -4.54 -12.44 -5.99
N ASN A 9 -4.62 -11.16 -6.39
CA ASN A 9 -5.86 -10.39 -6.36
C ASN A 9 -6.94 -10.98 -7.26
N LYS A 10 -6.56 -11.46 -8.46
CA LYS A 10 -7.46 -12.18 -9.36
C LYS A 10 -7.89 -13.52 -8.77
N LYS A 11 -6.94 -14.32 -8.26
CA LYS A 11 -7.22 -15.63 -7.65
C LYS A 11 -8.21 -15.53 -6.49
N LEU A 12 -8.09 -14.47 -5.69
CA LEU A 12 -8.96 -14.20 -4.54
C LEU A 12 -10.26 -13.46 -4.92
N ASN A 13 -10.49 -13.15 -6.21
CA ASN A 13 -11.63 -12.38 -6.69
C ASN A 13 -11.86 -11.08 -5.90
N LYS A 14 -10.78 -10.39 -5.52
CA LYS A 14 -10.88 -9.14 -4.73
C LYS A 14 -11.58 -8.02 -5.52
N TYR A 15 -11.38 -8.00 -6.83
CA TYR A 15 -11.93 -7.01 -7.77
C TYR A 15 -12.19 -7.65 -9.14
N ASN A 16 -12.93 -6.94 -10.00
CA ASN A 16 -13.11 -7.32 -11.39
C ASN A 16 -11.74 -7.43 -12.08
N HIS A 17 -11.47 -8.58 -12.70
CA HIS A 17 -10.18 -8.89 -13.32
C HIS A 17 -9.82 -7.88 -14.42
N THR A 18 -10.81 -7.36 -15.15
CA THR A 18 -10.59 -6.35 -16.19
C THR A 18 -10.04 -5.04 -15.62
N ILE A 19 -10.50 -4.62 -14.44
CA ILE A 19 -10.00 -3.39 -13.79
C ILE A 19 -8.54 -3.60 -13.36
N ILE A 20 -8.23 -4.76 -12.78
CA ILE A 20 -6.87 -5.13 -12.38
C ILE A 20 -5.94 -5.12 -13.61
N ASP A 21 -6.39 -5.67 -14.74
CA ASP A 21 -5.63 -5.70 -15.99
C ASP A 21 -5.37 -4.31 -16.55
N GLN A 22 -6.39 -3.45 -16.60
CA GLN A 22 -6.27 -2.08 -17.07
C GLN A 22 -5.31 -1.25 -16.19
N GLN A 23 -5.42 -1.37 -14.87
CA GLN A 23 -4.53 -0.73 -13.92
C GLN A 23 -3.08 -1.17 -14.16
N PHE A 24 -2.85 -2.48 -14.20
CA PHE A 24 -1.52 -3.03 -14.31
C PHE A 24 -0.86 -2.71 -15.66
N ALA A 25 -1.60 -2.83 -16.76
CA ALA A 25 -1.14 -2.43 -18.09
C ALA A 25 -0.76 -0.94 -18.13
N SER A 26 -1.55 -0.07 -17.51
CA SER A 26 -1.23 1.37 -17.41
C SER A 26 0.07 1.62 -16.66
N TYR A 27 0.29 0.89 -15.55
CA TYR A 27 1.54 1.02 -14.78
C TYR A 27 2.75 0.52 -15.55
N GLN A 28 2.63 -0.60 -16.27
CA GLN A 28 3.70 -1.13 -17.12
C GLN A 28 4.05 -0.16 -18.25
N ALA A 29 3.03 0.41 -18.91
CA ALA A 29 3.22 1.39 -19.98
C ALA A 29 3.92 2.68 -19.49
N ASP A 30 3.64 3.11 -18.25
CA ASP A 30 4.32 4.25 -17.60
C ASP A 30 5.61 3.85 -16.87
N GLY A 31 6.17 2.67 -17.18
CA GLY A 31 7.52 2.27 -16.82
C GLY A 31 7.67 1.54 -15.48
N LEU A 32 6.60 0.97 -14.91
CA LEU A 32 6.73 0.04 -13.78
C LEU A 32 7.45 -1.23 -14.24
N LYS A 33 8.62 -1.49 -13.65
CA LYS A 33 9.44 -2.67 -13.92
C LYS A 33 9.23 -3.75 -12.85
N ARG A 34 9.65 -4.98 -13.15
CA ARG A 34 9.66 -6.05 -12.16
C ARG A 34 10.70 -5.75 -11.08
N PHE A 35 10.35 -6.02 -9.82
CA PHE A 35 11.28 -5.85 -8.71
C PHE A 35 12.48 -6.80 -8.86
N ASN A 36 13.70 -6.26 -8.77
CA ASN A 36 14.94 -7.04 -8.77
C ASN A 36 15.53 -7.08 -7.36
N ALA A 37 15.42 -8.23 -6.70
CA ALA A 37 15.94 -8.41 -5.35
C ALA A 37 17.47 -8.33 -5.28
N SER A 38 18.16 -8.66 -6.38
CA SER A 38 19.63 -8.67 -6.48
C SER A 38 20.21 -7.32 -6.88
N ASP A 39 19.39 -6.31 -7.20
CA ASP A 39 19.86 -4.97 -7.53
C ASP A 39 20.46 -4.30 -6.27
N PRO A 40 21.76 -3.95 -6.28
CA PRO A 40 22.39 -3.26 -5.15
C PRO A 40 21.87 -1.83 -4.97
N ASN A 41 21.30 -1.23 -6.02
CA ASN A 41 20.77 0.13 -6.02
C ASN A 41 19.27 0.18 -5.76
N LYS A 42 18.64 -0.95 -5.39
CA LYS A 42 17.22 -0.97 -5.03
C LYS A 42 16.98 -0.02 -3.86
N ILE A 43 15.99 0.85 -4.02
CA ILE A 43 15.66 1.81 -2.98
C ILE A 43 14.62 1.22 -2.01
N LEU A 44 13.70 0.43 -2.53
CA LEU A 44 12.71 -0.26 -1.72
C LEU A 44 13.12 -1.72 -1.50
N PRO A 45 12.87 -2.29 -0.30
CA PRO A 45 13.07 -3.71 -0.07
C PRO A 45 12.07 -4.60 -0.80
N SER A 46 10.90 -4.06 -1.17
CA SER A 46 9.87 -4.71 -2.00
C SER A 46 9.00 -3.64 -2.66
N TYR A 47 8.40 -3.97 -3.80
CA TYR A 47 7.38 -3.13 -4.45
C TYR A 47 5.97 -3.31 -3.85
N VAL A 48 5.80 -4.28 -2.97
CA VAL A 48 4.53 -4.59 -2.30
C VAL A 48 4.83 -4.66 -0.79
N PRO A 49 4.29 -3.74 0.02
CA PRO A 49 4.50 -3.74 1.47
C PRO A 49 3.81 -4.92 2.16
N GLU A 50 4.58 -5.79 2.81
CA GLU A 50 4.04 -6.96 3.51
C GLU A 50 3.09 -6.58 4.66
N GLY A 51 3.47 -5.59 5.47
CA GLY A 51 2.68 -5.15 6.64
C GLY A 51 2.47 -3.65 6.68
N SER A 52 3.55 -2.87 6.71
CA SER A 52 3.48 -1.42 6.84
C SER A 52 4.77 -0.73 6.40
N PHE A 53 4.67 0.56 6.10
CA PHE A 53 5.81 1.45 5.97
C PHE A 53 5.65 2.66 6.89
N ILE A 54 6.76 3.32 7.22
CA ILE A 54 6.80 4.53 8.02
C ILE A 54 7.37 5.67 7.17
N ALA A 55 6.58 6.71 7.00
CA ALA A 55 7.05 8.03 6.58
C ALA A 55 7.36 8.85 7.85
N ARG A 56 8.65 9.10 8.12
CA ARG A 56 9.10 9.66 9.41
C ARG A 56 8.77 11.14 9.61
N ALA A 57 8.54 11.90 8.53
CA ALA A 57 8.37 13.35 8.60
C ALA A 57 7.24 13.83 7.68
N HIS A 58 6.39 14.71 8.21
CA HIS A 58 5.37 15.45 7.45
C HIS A 58 6.04 16.57 6.65
N THR A 59 6.53 16.19 5.47
CA THR A 59 7.13 17.08 4.48
C THR A 59 6.17 17.31 3.31
N PRO A 60 6.36 18.36 2.49
CA PRO A 60 5.61 18.51 1.25
C PRO A 60 5.68 17.26 0.34
N MET A 61 6.82 16.57 0.29
CA MET A 61 6.97 15.32 -0.46
C MET A 61 6.12 14.18 0.11
N SER A 62 6.06 14.03 1.43
CA SER A 62 5.22 13.00 2.06
C SER A 62 3.73 13.27 1.87
N ASN A 63 3.32 14.54 1.90
CA ASN A 63 1.94 14.94 1.66
C ASN A 63 1.58 14.70 0.19
N LEU A 64 2.45 15.10 -0.74
CA LEU A 64 2.27 14.85 -2.16
C LEU A 64 2.18 13.34 -2.47
N PHE A 65 3.08 12.52 -1.89
CA PHE A 65 3.00 11.07 -2.01
C PHE A 65 1.65 10.54 -1.55
N SER A 66 1.18 10.96 -0.38
CA SER A 66 -0.09 10.51 0.19
C SER A 66 -1.28 10.88 -0.69
N CYS A 67 -1.32 12.11 -1.22
CA CYS A 67 -2.38 12.56 -2.13
C CYS A 67 -2.35 11.78 -3.46
N LEU A 68 -1.18 11.64 -4.08
CA LEU A 68 -1.06 10.90 -5.34
C LEU A 68 -1.42 9.43 -5.17
N TRP A 69 -1.02 8.82 -4.05
CA TRP A 69 -1.34 7.42 -3.79
C TRP A 69 -2.83 7.22 -3.52
N PHE A 70 -3.45 8.13 -2.77
CA PHE A 70 -4.90 8.14 -2.57
C PHE A 70 -5.66 8.20 -3.90
N ASN A 71 -5.24 9.06 -4.83
CA ASN A 71 -5.87 9.15 -6.15
C ASN A 71 -5.76 7.84 -6.95
N GLU A 72 -4.64 7.13 -6.88
CA GLU A 72 -4.48 5.83 -7.55
C GLU A 72 -5.36 4.74 -6.92
N VAL A 73 -5.47 4.76 -5.60
CA VAL A 73 -6.32 3.85 -4.80
C VAL A 73 -7.80 4.09 -5.12
N ASP A 74 -8.24 5.34 -5.22
CA ASP A 74 -9.61 5.72 -5.57
C ASP A 74 -9.97 5.39 -7.03
N ARG A 75 -9.03 5.62 -7.96
CA ARG A 75 -9.23 5.39 -9.39
C ARG A 75 -9.46 3.91 -9.75
N PHE A 76 -8.78 3.00 -9.07
CA PHE A 76 -8.77 1.57 -9.44
C PHE A 76 -9.30 0.67 -8.33
N THR A 77 -8.44 0.31 -7.40
CA THR A 77 -8.63 -0.84 -6.51
C THR A 77 -8.27 -0.49 -5.07
N PRO A 78 -9.20 0.11 -4.31
CA PRO A 78 -8.87 0.78 -3.06
C PRO A 78 -8.40 -0.14 -1.91
N ARG A 79 -8.44 -1.47 -2.10
CA ARG A 79 -8.04 -2.46 -1.09
C ARG A 79 -6.83 -3.30 -1.50
N ASP A 80 -6.18 -2.98 -2.61
CA ASP A 80 -4.94 -3.64 -2.98
C ASP A 80 -3.71 -2.77 -2.78
N GLN A 81 -2.56 -3.39 -3.01
CA GLN A 81 -1.26 -2.78 -2.82
C GLN A 81 -0.54 -2.51 -4.15
N LEU A 82 -1.23 -2.64 -5.29
CA LEU A 82 -0.63 -2.58 -6.63
C LEU A 82 -0.10 -1.19 -6.95
N SER A 83 -0.82 -0.15 -6.51
CA SER A 83 -0.49 1.25 -6.77
C SER A 83 0.75 1.74 -6.03
N PHE A 84 1.12 1.13 -4.90
CA PHE A 84 2.15 1.66 -3.99
C PHE A 84 3.49 1.92 -4.68
N ALA A 85 4.10 0.89 -5.28
CA ALA A 85 5.40 1.05 -5.93
C ALA A 85 5.31 1.94 -7.16
N TYR A 86 4.22 1.85 -7.92
CA TYR A 86 3.99 2.71 -9.07
C TYR A 86 4.03 4.19 -8.65
N THR A 87 3.23 4.58 -7.65
CA THR A 87 3.19 5.96 -7.15
C THR A 87 4.54 6.40 -6.61
N TYR A 88 5.23 5.55 -5.84
CA TYR A 88 6.55 5.86 -5.28
C TYR A 88 7.58 6.12 -6.36
N HIS A 89 7.68 5.24 -7.36
CA HIS A 89 8.64 5.40 -8.45
C HIS A 89 8.30 6.57 -9.35
N LYS A 90 7.02 6.82 -9.65
CA LYS A 90 6.58 7.97 -10.44
C LYS A 90 6.93 9.28 -9.73
N LEU A 91 6.61 9.40 -8.44
CA LEU A 91 6.93 10.58 -7.64
C LEU A 91 8.44 10.88 -7.69
N ARG A 92 9.28 9.87 -7.50
CA ARG A 92 10.74 10.03 -7.56
C ARG A 92 11.26 10.41 -8.94
N ARG A 93 10.75 9.78 -9.99
CA ARG A 93 11.15 10.07 -11.37
C ARG A 93 10.82 11.52 -11.76
N MET A 94 9.67 12.01 -11.31
CA MET A 94 9.22 13.38 -11.56
C MET A 94 9.91 14.42 -10.66
N ASN A 95 10.61 14.01 -9.62
CA ASN A 95 11.23 14.90 -8.63
C ASN A 95 12.68 14.47 -8.30
N PRO A 96 13.60 14.43 -9.29
CA PRO A 96 14.95 13.90 -9.10
C PRO A 96 15.79 14.65 -8.04
N GLY A 97 15.53 15.95 -7.85
CA GLY A 97 16.23 16.77 -6.86
C GLY A 97 15.62 16.78 -5.46
N LYS A 98 14.49 16.10 -5.23
CA LYS A 98 13.78 16.06 -3.94
C LYS A 98 13.55 14.61 -3.53
N PRO A 99 14.54 13.97 -2.89
CA PRO A 99 14.41 12.56 -2.54
C PRO A 99 13.31 12.36 -1.50
N PHE A 100 12.54 11.28 -1.67
CA PHE A 100 11.51 10.85 -0.74
C PHE A 100 11.87 9.47 -0.16
N TYR A 101 12.05 9.44 1.16
CA TYR A 101 12.49 8.25 1.88
C TYR A 101 11.37 7.72 2.78
N LEU A 102 11.24 6.41 2.82
CA LEU A 102 10.36 5.68 3.72
C LEU A 102 11.06 4.40 4.19
N ASN A 103 10.66 3.90 5.35
CA ASN A 103 11.14 2.61 5.87
C ASN A 103 10.03 1.58 5.76
N MET A 104 10.32 0.39 5.24
CA MET A 104 9.35 -0.71 5.18
C MET A 104 9.74 -1.79 6.19
N PHE A 105 8.74 -2.38 6.83
CA PHE A 105 8.91 -3.41 7.86
C PHE A 105 8.20 -4.68 7.43
N LYS A 106 8.75 -5.82 7.87
CA LYS A 106 8.05 -7.11 7.74
C LYS A 106 6.84 -7.15 8.66
N ASP A 107 5.84 -7.95 8.34
CA ASP A 107 4.64 -8.04 9.18
C ASP A 107 4.98 -8.61 10.57
N CYS A 108 5.97 -9.51 10.66
CA CYS A 108 6.46 -10.03 11.94
C CYS A 108 7.02 -8.93 12.86
N GLU A 109 7.80 -7.98 12.32
CA GLU A 109 8.34 -6.85 13.09
C GLU A 109 7.23 -5.91 13.56
N ARG A 110 6.29 -5.60 12.66
CA ARG A 110 5.10 -4.78 12.98
C ARG A 110 4.31 -5.38 14.14
N ARG A 111 4.10 -6.70 14.16
CA ARG A 111 3.36 -7.41 15.23
C ARG A 111 4.08 -7.36 16.58
N THR A 112 5.41 -7.28 16.59
CA THR A 112 6.20 -7.16 17.81
C THR A 112 6.11 -5.77 18.43
N ILE A 113 6.03 -4.71 17.61
CA ILE A 113 6.09 -3.32 18.07
C ILE A 113 4.71 -2.65 18.23
N ALA A 114 3.67 -3.15 17.56
CA ALA A 114 2.35 -2.52 17.54
C ALA A 114 1.23 -3.50 17.93
N LYS A 115 0.37 -3.07 18.84
CA LYS A 115 -0.85 -3.78 19.21
C LYS A 115 -2.04 -3.23 18.44
N LEU A 116 -2.63 -4.05 17.57
CA LEU A 116 -3.85 -3.67 16.84
C LEU A 116 -5.05 -3.74 17.79
N PHE A 117 -5.64 -2.59 18.09
CA PHE A 117 -6.95 -2.53 18.75
C PHE A 117 -8.03 -2.61 17.68
N ARG A 118 -8.97 -3.55 17.83
CA ARG A 118 -10.14 -3.60 16.94
C ARG A 118 -10.99 -2.36 17.17
N HIS A 119 -11.49 -1.76 16.10
CA HIS A 119 -12.50 -0.72 16.19
C HIS A 119 -13.69 -1.26 16.99
N ARG A 120 -14.04 -0.58 18.08
CA ARG A 120 -15.19 -0.95 18.91
C ARG A 120 -16.40 -0.30 18.24
N SER A 121 -17.21 -1.06 17.49
CA SER A 121 -18.42 -0.48 16.92
C SER A 121 -19.29 0.06 18.04
N GLU A 122 -19.85 1.26 17.85
CA GLU A 122 -20.68 1.91 18.87
C GLU A 122 -21.93 1.08 19.21
N GLU A 123 -22.34 0.13 18.35
CA GLU A 123 -23.44 -0.81 18.61
C GLU A 123 -23.25 -1.61 19.90
N ARG A 124 -22.01 -1.87 20.33
CA ARG A 124 -21.74 -2.59 21.59
C ARG A 124 -21.89 -1.72 22.85
N ARG A 125 -22.14 -0.41 22.73
CA ARG A 125 -22.48 0.44 23.89
C ARG A 125 -23.95 0.31 24.30
N ASN A 126 -24.81 -0.22 23.42
CA ASN A 126 -26.26 -0.30 23.65
C ASN A 126 -26.74 -1.67 24.14
N ILE A 127 -25.89 -2.49 24.75
CA ILE A 127 -26.37 -3.65 25.50
C ILE A 127 -26.53 -3.19 26.96
N PRO A 128 -27.77 -2.99 27.46
CA PRO A 128 -27.97 -2.74 28.88
C PRO A 128 -27.45 -3.96 29.66
N ARG A 129 -26.51 -3.71 30.56
CA ARG A 129 -26.11 -4.69 31.58
C ARG A 129 -27.16 -4.72 32.70
N HIS A 130 -28.38 -5.17 32.41
CA HIS A 130 -29.43 -5.55 33.38
C HIS A 130 -30.50 -6.28 32.54
N ALA A 131 -30.99 -7.48 32.84
CA ALA A 131 -31.16 -8.14 34.13
C ALA A 131 -30.82 -9.63 34.06
N THR A 132 -29.95 -10.07 34.97
CA THR A 132 -30.03 -11.40 35.55
C THR A 132 -30.96 -11.25 36.75
N GLU A 133 -32.16 -11.79 36.66
CA GLU A 133 -32.96 -12.28 37.79
C GLU A 133 -33.14 -13.79 37.60
#